data_AF-A0A8I2B3S2-F1
#
_entry.id   AF-A0A8I2B3S2-F1
#
_cell.length_a   1.000
_cell.length_b   1.000
_cell.length_c   1.000
_cell.angle_alpha   90.00
_cell.angle_beta   90.00
_cell.angle_gamma   90.00
#
_symmetry.space_group_name_H-M   'P 1'
#
loop_
_entity.id
_entity.type
_entity.pdbx_description
1 polymer ?
#
loop_
_entity_poly.entity_id
_entity_poly.type
_entity_poly.pdbx_seq_one_letter_code
_entity_poly.pdbx_strand_id
1 'polypeptide(L)'
;SAHTTDPKQIEDAYHELQKLMPNVLTFNSDFRATPYIAGELNLGMLWNGSAYMARQEGTPLQIVWPKEGAIFWLDSLAIPADARNKEGALKLINFLMRTDVAAKVAKEIGYPTPVKAAHPLLPKETVEAKTIYPHETTIIAG
;
A
#
# COMPACT_ATOMS: atom_id res chain seq x y z
N SER A 1 7.07 -18.31 -1.25
CA SER A 1 5.90 -17.40 -1.17
C SER A 1 6.11 -16.43 -0.01
N ALA A 2 5.66 -15.18 -0.13
CA ALA A 2 5.70 -14.19 0.96
C ALA A 2 4.82 -14.56 2.18
N HIS A 3 3.98 -15.60 2.06
CA HIS A 3 3.08 -16.09 3.11
C HIS A 3 3.46 -17.49 3.62
N THR A 4 4.68 -17.96 3.33
CA THR A 4 5.12 -19.29 3.79
C THR A 4 5.20 -19.35 5.32
N THR A 5 4.82 -20.50 5.88
CA THR A 5 4.96 -20.81 7.32
C THR A 5 6.01 -21.88 7.56
N ASP A 6 6.73 -22.32 6.53
CA ASP A 6 7.80 -23.31 6.62
C ASP A 6 9.06 -22.66 7.23
N PRO A 7 9.52 -23.09 8.42
CA PRO A 7 10.68 -22.49 9.08
C PRO A 7 11.94 -22.52 8.22
N LYS A 8 12.13 -23.55 7.39
CA LYS A 8 13.32 -23.66 6.54
C LYS A 8 13.31 -22.61 5.44
N GLN A 9 12.16 -22.39 4.81
CA GLN A 9 12.02 -21.34 3.78
C GLN A 9 12.22 -19.93 4.37
N ILE A 10 11.81 -19.73 5.63
CA ILE A 10 12.02 -18.48 6.36
C ILE A 10 13.51 -18.28 6.67
N GLU A 11 14.21 -19.32 7.09
CA GLU A 11 15.67 -19.29 7.32
C GLU A 11 16.46 -19.04 6.03
N ASP A 12 16.09 -19.69 4.94
CA ASP A 12 16.68 -19.45 3.62
C ASP A 12 16.48 -17.98 3.19
N ALA A 13 15.27 -17.42 3.38
CA ALA A 13 14.99 -16.01 3.10
C ALA A 13 15.82 -15.05 3.98
N TYR A 14 16.02 -15.39 5.25
CA TYR A 14 16.88 -14.62 6.16
C TYR A 14 18.31 -14.54 5.62
N HIS A 15 18.89 -15.66 5.18
CA HIS A 15 20.25 -15.67 4.65
C HIS A 15 20.39 -14.88 3.34
N GLU A 16 19.38 -14.87 2.47
CA GLU A 16 19.38 -13.99 1.29
C GLU A 16 19.28 -12.51 1.68
N LEU A 17 18.42 -12.17 2.65
CA LEU A 17 18.30 -10.79 3.15
C LEU A 17 19.59 -10.27 3.79
N GLN A 18 20.37 -11.13 4.46
CA GLN A 18 21.68 -10.75 4.98
C GLN A 18 22.63 -10.27 3.88
N LYS A 19 22.58 -10.88 2.68
CA LYS A 19 23.39 -10.46 1.53
C LYS A 19 22.94 -9.11 0.97
N LEU A 20 21.67 -8.75 1.16
CA LEU A 20 21.12 -7.45 0.73
C LEU A 20 21.51 -6.29 1.65
N MET A 21 21.81 -6.56 2.93
CA MET A 21 22.06 -5.53 3.95
C MET A 21 23.09 -4.45 3.56
N PRO A 22 24.22 -4.74 2.87
CA PRO A 22 25.14 -3.69 2.44
C PRO A 22 24.53 -2.66 1.48
N ASN A 23 23.43 -3.01 0.81
CA ASN A 23 22.70 -2.12 -0.10
C ASN A 23 21.56 -1.36 0.59
N VAL A 24 21.26 -1.66 1.86
CA VAL A 24 20.15 -1.04 2.59
C VAL A 24 20.63 0.25 3.26
N LEU A 25 20.17 1.38 2.74
CA LEU A 25 20.47 2.69 3.31
C LEU A 25 19.57 3.02 4.52
N THR A 26 18.31 2.59 4.50
CA THR A 26 17.35 2.87 5.58
C THR A 26 16.19 1.88 5.58
N PHE A 27 15.57 1.74 6.75
CA PHE A 27 14.25 1.12 6.92
C PHE A 27 13.27 2.20 7.34
N ASN A 28 12.14 2.29 6.63
CA ASN A 28 11.11 3.28 6.92
C ASN A 28 9.75 2.59 6.75
N SER A 29 8.82 2.82 7.68
CA SER A 29 7.43 2.32 7.64
C SER A 29 6.41 3.41 7.98
N ASP A 30 6.84 4.67 8.04
CA ASP A 30 5.98 5.84 8.19
C ASP A 30 5.66 6.37 6.78
N PHE A 31 6.00 7.62 6.45
CA PHE A 31 5.95 8.09 5.07
C PHE A 31 7.19 7.63 4.28
N ARG A 32 7.07 6.43 3.69
CA ARG A 32 8.15 5.77 2.93
C ARG A 32 8.69 6.57 1.75
N ALA A 33 7.95 7.58 1.28
CA ALA A 33 8.37 8.43 0.17
C ALA A 33 9.32 9.55 0.59
N THR A 34 9.40 9.92 1.88
CA THR A 34 10.25 11.04 2.36
C THR A 34 11.69 10.97 1.86
N PRO A 35 12.41 9.83 1.95
CA PRO A 35 13.81 9.78 1.52
C PRO A 35 13.96 9.89 0.00
N TYR A 36 12.94 9.51 -0.76
CA TYR A 36 12.93 9.67 -2.22
C TYR A 36 12.67 11.12 -2.62
N ILE A 37 11.75 11.81 -1.94
CA ILE A 37 11.47 13.24 -2.13
C ILE A 37 12.72 14.07 -1.80
N ALA A 38 13.44 13.69 -0.73
CA ALA A 38 14.70 14.32 -0.33
C ALA A 38 15.87 14.03 -1.28
N GLY A 39 15.72 13.10 -2.23
CA GLY A 39 16.79 12.69 -3.15
C GLY A 39 17.84 11.76 -2.53
N GLU A 40 17.59 11.20 -1.36
CA GLU A 40 18.49 10.28 -0.65
C GLU A 40 18.41 8.85 -1.19
N LEU A 41 17.27 8.47 -1.78
CA LEU A 41 17.04 7.16 -2.39
C LEU A 41 16.65 7.29 -3.86
N ASN A 42 17.26 6.45 -4.71
CA ASN A 42 16.91 6.37 -6.13
C ASN A 42 16.05 5.14 -6.47
N LEU A 43 16.16 4.07 -5.68
CA LEU A 43 15.46 2.81 -5.89
C LEU A 43 15.27 2.10 -4.56
N GLY A 44 14.15 1.38 -4.45
CA GLY A 44 13.89 0.50 -3.32
C GLY A 44 12.43 0.05 -3.31
N MET A 45 12.03 -0.54 -2.20
CA MET A 45 10.63 -0.88 -1.98
C MET A 45 9.86 0.38 -1.55
N LEU A 46 8.66 0.57 -2.09
CA LEU A 46 7.78 1.68 -1.74
C LEU A 46 6.32 1.22 -1.82
N TRP A 47 5.45 1.73 -0.95
CA TRP A 47 4.02 1.51 -1.06
C TRP A 47 3.41 2.40 -2.14
N ASN A 48 2.43 1.86 -2.86
CA ASN A 48 1.89 2.52 -4.05
C ASN A 48 1.16 3.83 -3.76
N GLY A 49 0.44 3.93 -2.63
CA GLY A 49 -0.18 5.19 -2.19
C GLY A 49 0.87 6.27 -1.84
N SER A 50 1.95 5.91 -1.16
CA SER A 50 3.06 6.85 -0.89
C SER A 50 3.70 7.38 -2.18
N ALA A 51 3.90 6.51 -3.17
CA ALA A 51 4.41 6.94 -4.48
C ALA A 51 3.40 7.80 -5.26
N TYR A 52 2.10 7.59 -5.08
CA TYR A 52 1.08 8.48 -5.63
C TYR A 52 1.17 9.88 -5.00
N MET A 53 1.19 9.99 -3.66
CA MET A 53 1.29 11.28 -2.97
C MET A 53 2.57 12.03 -3.36
N ALA A 54 3.72 11.35 -3.37
CA ALA A 54 4.99 11.96 -3.76
C ALA A 54 5.00 12.48 -5.21
N ARG A 55 4.31 11.79 -6.13
CA ARG A 55 4.12 12.27 -7.51
C ARG A 55 3.25 13.51 -7.58
N GLN A 56 2.22 13.62 -6.73
CA GLN A 56 1.41 14.84 -6.65
C GLN A 56 2.20 16.03 -6.11
N GLU A 57 3.24 15.78 -5.31
CA GLU A 57 4.21 16.78 -4.85
C GLU A 57 5.34 17.06 -5.87
N GLY A 58 5.30 16.44 -7.05
CA GLY A 58 6.25 16.68 -8.14
C GLY A 58 7.49 15.79 -8.14
N THR A 59 7.55 14.77 -7.27
CA THR A 59 8.67 13.82 -7.27
C THR A 59 8.48 12.79 -8.39
N PRO A 60 9.44 12.63 -9.32
CA PRO A 60 9.29 11.80 -10.52
C PRO A 60 9.48 10.29 -10.22
N LEU A 61 8.62 9.73 -9.36
CA LEU A 61 8.68 8.31 -8.99
C LEU A 61 7.93 7.42 -9.99
N GLN A 62 8.50 6.25 -10.25
CA GLN A 62 7.87 5.20 -11.05
C GLN A 62 7.73 3.93 -10.20
N ILE A 63 6.58 3.29 -10.31
CA ILE A 63 6.36 1.95 -9.73
C ILE A 63 6.59 0.92 -10.82
N VAL A 64 7.41 -0.08 -10.51
CA VAL A 64 7.64 -1.25 -11.36
C VAL A 64 7.14 -2.48 -10.61
N TRP A 65 6.37 -3.32 -11.30
CA TRP A 65 5.96 -4.61 -10.77
C TRP A 65 7.10 -5.62 -10.94
N PRO A 66 7.59 -6.27 -9.85
CA PRO A 66 8.65 -7.27 -9.97
C PRO A 66 8.18 -8.47 -10.79
N LYS A 67 9.11 -9.11 -11.50
CA LYS A 67 8.82 -10.29 -12.34
C LYS A 67 8.39 -11.50 -11.50
N GLU A 68 8.83 -11.55 -10.24
CA GLU A 68 8.54 -12.58 -9.26
C GLU A 68 7.15 -12.43 -8.61
N GLY A 69 6.42 -11.35 -8.92
CA GLY A 69 5.19 -10.98 -8.24
C GLY A 69 5.38 -9.82 -7.26
N ALA A 70 4.27 -9.31 -6.73
CA ALA A 70 4.28 -8.17 -5.81
C ALA A 70 3.56 -8.53 -4.51
N ILE A 71 3.91 -7.85 -3.43
CA ILE A 71 3.28 -8.05 -2.12
C ILE A 71 1.98 -7.22 -2.07
N PHE A 72 0.85 -7.90 -1.97
CA PHE A 72 -0.47 -7.31 -1.76
C PHE A 72 -0.89 -7.43 -0.30
N TRP A 73 -1.60 -6.41 0.20
CA TRP A 73 -2.05 -6.32 1.59
C TRP A 73 -3.36 -5.53 1.68
N LEU A 74 -4.04 -5.66 2.81
CA LEU A 74 -5.30 -4.98 3.10
C LEU A 74 -5.37 -4.62 4.58
N ASP A 75 -5.63 -3.36 4.87
CA ASP A 75 -5.98 -2.92 6.21
C ASP A 75 -7.48 -3.04 6.44
N SER A 76 -7.87 -3.59 7.60
CA SER A 76 -9.27 -3.73 8.01
C SER A 76 -9.53 -3.00 9.32
N LEU A 77 -10.67 -2.32 9.40
CA LEU A 77 -11.13 -1.70 10.64
C LEU A 77 -11.61 -2.79 11.60
N ALA A 78 -11.16 -2.72 12.86
CA ALA A 78 -11.57 -3.62 13.93
C ALA A 78 -11.94 -2.82 15.19
N ILE A 79 -12.83 -3.39 16.02
CA ILE A 79 -13.19 -2.81 17.33
C ILE A 79 -12.52 -3.65 18.42
N PRO A 80 -11.64 -3.06 19.25
CA PRO A 80 -11.03 -3.77 20.38
C PRO A 80 -12.07 -4.38 21.33
N ALA A 81 -11.77 -5.54 21.90
CA ALA A 81 -12.70 -6.26 22.76
C ALA A 81 -13.16 -5.43 23.98
N ASP A 82 -12.25 -4.62 24.51
CA ASP A 82 -12.39 -3.74 25.68
C ASP A 82 -12.73 -2.28 25.32
N ALA A 83 -13.10 -2.00 24.06
CA ALA A 83 -13.43 -0.65 23.62
C ALA A 83 -14.54 -0.02 24.47
N ARG A 84 -14.23 1.14 25.08
CA ARG A 84 -15.14 1.87 25.98
C ARG A 84 -16.32 2.52 25.24
N ASN A 85 -16.19 2.79 23.95
CA ASN A 85 -17.22 3.42 23.12
C ASN A 85 -17.46 2.63 21.82
N LYS A 86 -18.08 1.46 21.94
CA LYS A 86 -18.38 0.58 20.79
C LYS A 86 -19.36 1.21 19.80
N GLU A 87 -20.36 1.92 20.30
CA GLU A 87 -21.36 2.59 19.44
C GLU A 87 -20.72 3.66 18.57
N GLY A 88 -19.84 4.49 19.13
CA GLY A 88 -19.08 5.49 18.38
C GLY A 88 -18.17 4.86 17.33
N ALA A 89 -17.50 3.75 17.66
CA ALA A 89 -16.66 3.02 16.72
C ALA A 89 -17.47 2.47 15.53
N LEU A 90 -18.66 1.91 15.77
CA LEU A 90 -19.56 1.45 14.70
C LEU A 90 -20.03 2.62 13.81
N LYS A 91 -20.36 3.78 14.41
CA LYS A 91 -20.71 4.99 13.65
C LYS A 91 -19.55 5.48 12.78
N LEU A 92 -18.31 5.41 13.28
CA LEU A 92 -17.12 5.76 12.51
C LEU A 92 -16.89 4.81 11.34
N ILE A 93 -17.00 3.49 11.55
CA ILE A 93 -16.87 2.50 10.48
C ILE A 93 -17.93 2.77 9.40
N ASN A 94 -19.20 2.95 9.80
CA ASN A 94 -20.27 3.29 8.87
C ASN A 94 -19.99 4.59 8.08
N PHE A 95 -19.44 5.61 8.74
CA PHE A 95 -19.06 6.87 8.10
C PHE A 95 -17.96 6.66 7.04
N LEU A 96 -16.90 5.93 7.38
CA LEU A 96 -15.78 5.64 6.47
C LEU A 96 -16.21 4.80 5.26
N MET A 97 -17.22 3.95 5.43
CA MET A 97 -17.79 3.14 4.36
C MET A 97 -18.72 3.89 3.41
N ARG A 98 -19.13 5.12 3.73
CA ARG A 98 -19.95 5.93 2.81
C ARG A 98 -19.20 6.19 1.51
N THR A 99 -19.91 6.12 0.40
CA THR A 99 -19.38 6.28 -0.96
C THR A 99 -18.57 7.56 -1.16
N ASP A 100 -19.09 8.70 -0.69
CA ASP A 100 -18.46 10.01 -0.81
C ASP A 100 -17.19 10.12 0.04
N VAL A 101 -17.22 9.55 1.26
CA VAL A 101 -16.08 9.55 2.19
C VAL A 101 -14.97 8.65 1.67
N ALA A 102 -15.29 7.42 1.26
CA ALA A 102 -14.34 6.47 0.72
C ALA A 102 -13.66 7.00 -0.56
N ALA A 103 -14.42 7.67 -1.44
CA ALA A 103 -13.86 8.31 -2.64
C ALA A 103 -12.92 9.45 -2.27
N LYS A 104 -13.32 10.31 -1.32
CA LYS A 104 -12.50 11.44 -0.87
C LYS A 104 -11.17 10.95 -0.30
N VAL A 105 -11.20 9.94 0.58
CA VAL A 105 -9.99 9.37 1.17
C VAL A 105 -9.10 8.77 0.09
N ALA A 106 -9.63 7.89 -0.77
CA ALA A 106 -8.83 7.24 -1.82
C ALA A 106 -8.18 8.24 -2.79
N LYS A 107 -8.87 9.33 -3.13
CA LYS A 107 -8.32 10.41 -3.98
C LYS A 107 -7.15 11.13 -3.31
N GLU A 108 -7.25 11.36 -2.00
CA GLU A 108 -6.24 12.07 -1.22
C GLU A 108 -4.97 11.24 -1.07
N ILE A 109 -5.11 9.99 -0.61
CA ILE A 109 -3.95 9.18 -0.19
C ILE A 109 -3.43 8.22 -1.27
N GLY A 110 -4.18 8.06 -2.38
CA GLY A 110 -3.77 7.23 -3.52
C GLY A 110 -3.86 5.72 -3.32
N TYR A 111 -4.34 5.25 -2.18
CA TYR A 111 -4.59 3.83 -1.94
C TYR A 111 -5.96 3.42 -2.52
N PRO A 112 -6.05 2.23 -3.16
CA PRO A 112 -7.30 1.76 -3.74
C PRO A 112 -8.34 1.49 -2.66
N THR A 113 -9.56 2.00 -2.86
CA THR A 113 -10.69 1.69 -1.97
C THR A 113 -11.40 0.40 -2.37
N PRO A 114 -11.73 -0.49 -1.41
CA PRO A 114 -12.55 -1.67 -1.65
C PRO A 114 -14.05 -1.34 -1.80
N VAL A 115 -14.46 -0.10 -1.49
CA VAL A 115 -15.85 0.36 -1.64
C VAL A 115 -16.15 0.60 -3.12
N LYS A 116 -16.61 -0.43 -3.82
CA LYS A 116 -16.87 -0.39 -5.28
C LYS A 116 -17.76 0.78 -5.71
N ALA A 117 -18.76 1.12 -4.90
CA ALA A 117 -19.66 2.25 -5.18
C ALA A 117 -18.94 3.60 -5.27
N ALA A 118 -17.73 3.74 -4.70
CA ALA A 118 -16.93 4.96 -4.73
C ALA A 118 -16.13 5.13 -6.03
N HIS A 119 -15.91 4.06 -6.81
CA HIS A 119 -15.09 4.10 -8.03
C HIS A 119 -15.59 5.11 -9.07
N PRO A 120 -16.92 5.27 -9.32
CA PRO A 120 -17.41 6.29 -10.25
C PRO A 120 -17.13 7.74 -9.82
N LEU A 121 -16.78 7.99 -8.55
CA LEU A 121 -16.45 9.32 -8.03
C LEU A 121 -14.95 9.64 -8.11
N LEU A 122 -14.11 8.67 -8.47
CA LEU A 122 -12.67 8.85 -8.59
C LEU A 122 -12.30 9.38 -9.98
N PRO A 123 -11.19 10.13 -10.12
CA PRO A 123 -10.66 10.51 -11.43
C PRO A 123 -10.39 9.26 -12.29
N LYS A 124 -10.73 9.33 -13.58
CA LYS A 124 -10.50 8.20 -14.52
C LYS A 124 -9.05 7.73 -14.51
N GLU A 125 -8.12 8.67 -14.52
CA GLU A 125 -6.68 8.40 -14.46
C GLU A 125 -6.29 7.58 -13.22
N THR A 126 -6.92 7.83 -12.07
CA THR A 126 -6.68 7.07 -10.83
C THR A 126 -7.21 5.64 -10.95
N VAL A 127 -8.42 5.46 -11.48
CA VAL A 127 -9.08 4.15 -11.62
C VAL A 127 -8.38 3.30 -12.68
N GLU A 128 -7.86 3.92 -13.73
CA GLU A 128 -7.16 3.26 -14.82
C GLU A 128 -5.67 3.01 -14.52
N ALA A 129 -5.09 3.74 -13.56
CA ALA A 129 -3.69 3.60 -13.15
C ALA A 129 -3.39 2.19 -12.61
N LYS A 130 -2.60 1.42 -13.38
CA LYS A 130 -2.19 0.05 -13.02
C LYS A 130 -1.26 -0.03 -11.82
N THR A 131 -0.74 1.10 -11.36
CA THR A 131 -0.01 1.22 -10.10
C THR A 131 -0.92 1.26 -8.88
N ILE A 132 -2.22 1.56 -9.07
CA ILE A 132 -3.24 1.68 -8.01
C ILE A 132 -4.24 0.53 -8.11
N TYR A 133 -4.74 0.24 -9.31
CA TYR A 133 -5.61 -0.89 -9.65
C TYR A 133 -4.91 -1.81 -10.66
N PRO A 134 -4.07 -2.75 -10.20
CA PRO A 134 -3.30 -3.64 -11.06
C PRO A 134 -4.18 -4.58 -11.88
N HIS A 135 -3.63 -5.17 -12.93
CA HIS A 135 -4.31 -6.24 -13.65
C HIS A 135 -4.44 -7.47 -12.75
N GLU A 136 -5.50 -8.26 -12.97
CA GLU A 136 -5.71 -9.52 -12.26
C GLU A 136 -4.50 -10.46 -12.40
N THR A 137 -3.85 -10.48 -13.57
CA THR A 137 -2.61 -11.23 -13.81
C THR A 137 -1.44 -10.77 -12.94
N THR A 138 -1.34 -9.47 -12.63
CA THR A 138 -0.33 -8.94 -11.70
C THR A 138 -0.65 -9.34 -10.25
N ILE A 139 -1.94 -9.42 -9.90
CA ILE A 139 -2.38 -9.81 -8.56
C ILE A 139 -2.13 -11.30 -8.30
N ILE A 140 -2.44 -12.16 -9.28
CA ILE A 140 -2.28 -13.63 -9.16
C ILE A 140 -0.82 -14.07 -9.18
N ALA A 141 0.08 -13.28 -9.78
CA ALA A 141 1.50 -13.60 -9.84
C ALA A 141 2.24 -13.46 -8.48
N GLY A 142 1.63 -12.81 -7.48
CA GLY A 142 2.20 -12.58 -6.14
C GLY A 142 2.02 -13.72 -5.14
#